data_AF-A0A3B6KKR5-F1
#
_entry.id   AF-A0A3B6KKR5-F1
#
_cell.length_a   1.000
_cell.length_b   1.000
_cell.length_c   1.000
_cell.angle_alpha   90.00
_cell.angle_beta   90.00
_cell.angle_gamma   90.00
#
_symmetry.space_group_name_H-M   'P 1'
#
loop_
_entity.id
_entity.type
_entity.pdbx_description
1 polymer ?
#
loop_
_entity_poly.entity_id
_entity_poly.type
_entity_poly.pdbx_seq_one_letter_code
_entity_poly.pdbx_strand_id
1 'polypeptide(L)'
;MLLLRSHHLLLPHAARLLARRAQPLPRTAAAARLRPLRMSASNHSGAGASSPSAPSPPPAPAVPKSRIPFCPACGSPTKLAVPDGDEKMRAVCSSCGRVHYENPKMVVGCLVEHDNKVLLCRRKIEPAYGLWTLPAGYLEVGESAAEGASRETLEEACADVEIVSPFAQLDIPLIGQ
;
A
#
# COMPACT_ATOMS: atom_id res chain seq x y z
N MET A 1 14.84 14.32 -1.56
CA MET A 1 15.96 13.38 -1.47
C MET A 1 16.99 13.94 -0.50
N LEU A 2 17.30 13.20 0.56
CA LEU A 2 18.33 13.56 1.53
C LEU A 2 19.25 12.34 1.72
N LEU A 3 20.54 12.62 1.90
CA LEU A 3 21.53 11.63 2.31
C LEU A 3 21.79 11.85 3.80
N LEU A 4 21.26 11.00 4.67
CA LEU A 4 21.53 11.08 6.12
C LEU A 4 22.84 10.36 6.44
N ARG A 5 23.69 10.94 7.29
CA ARG A 5 24.94 10.29 7.74
C ARG A 5 24.63 8.96 8.43
N SER A 6 25.26 7.89 7.96
CA SER A 6 25.37 6.62 8.67
C SER A 6 26.39 6.79 9.80
N HIS A 7 25.99 6.57 11.05
CA HIS A 7 26.93 6.51 12.17
C HIS A 7 27.61 5.14 12.16
N HIS A 8 28.82 5.06 11.59
CA HIS A 8 29.82 3.98 11.69
C HIS A 8 29.40 2.52 11.41
N LEU A 9 28.17 2.26 10.99
CA LEU A 9 27.76 0.96 10.47
C LEU A 9 28.08 0.93 8.97
N LEU A 10 29.20 0.31 8.61
CA LEU A 10 29.35 -0.27 7.28
C LEU A 10 28.19 -1.24 7.11
N LEU A 11 27.31 -1.00 6.15
CA LEU A 11 26.24 -1.92 5.80
C LEU A 11 26.73 -2.74 4.60
N PRO A 12 27.49 -3.84 4.80
CA PRO A 12 28.10 -4.60 3.70
C PRO A 12 27.05 -5.16 2.72
N HIS A 13 25.79 -5.17 3.13
CA HIS A 13 24.65 -5.69 2.37
C HIS A 13 23.77 -4.60 1.72
N ALA A 14 24.08 -3.31 1.88
CA ALA A 14 23.33 -2.22 1.25
C ALA A 14 23.66 -2.10 -0.24
N ALA A 15 22.67 -1.67 -1.03
CA ALA A 15 22.88 -1.32 -2.44
C ALA A 15 23.83 -0.12 -2.54
N ARG A 16 24.64 -0.06 -3.60
CA ARG A 16 25.60 1.02 -3.81
C ARG A 16 25.10 1.97 -4.87
N LEU A 17 25.22 3.27 -4.61
CA LEU A 17 24.90 4.28 -5.61
C LEU A 17 25.96 4.27 -6.72
N LEU A 18 25.55 3.97 -7.96
CA LEU A 18 26.43 4.01 -9.13
C LEU A 18 26.52 5.43 -9.69
N ALA A 19 25.39 6.12 -9.80
CA ALA A 19 25.33 7.50 -10.26
C ALA A 19 24.02 8.20 -9.84
N ARG A 20 24.06 9.52 -9.74
CA ARG A 20 22.85 10.35 -9.76
C ARG A 20 22.63 10.87 -11.17
N ARG A 21 21.52 10.49 -11.80
CA ARG A 21 21.13 11.18 -13.04
C ARG A 21 20.60 12.55 -12.66
N ALA A 22 21.34 13.60 -13.02
CA ALA A 22 20.81 14.96 -13.03
C ALA A 22 19.84 15.09 -14.20
N GLN A 23 18.56 14.79 -13.99
CA GLN A 23 17.50 15.17 -14.93
C GLN A 23 16.55 16.18 -14.26
N PRO A 24 16.19 17.27 -14.95
CA PRO A 24 15.19 18.20 -14.45
C PRO A 24 13.83 17.52 -14.39
N LEU A 25 13.16 17.58 -13.24
CA LEU A 25 11.78 17.14 -13.07
C LEU A 25 10.88 17.85 -14.10
N PRO A 26 10.03 17.15 -14.87
CA PRO A 26 9.01 17.81 -15.67
C PRO A 26 8.02 18.51 -14.71
N ARG A 27 7.99 19.84 -14.76
CA ARG A 27 7.01 20.68 -14.04
C ARG A 27 5.65 20.54 -14.72
N THR A 28 4.82 19.58 -14.32
CA THR A 28 3.38 19.67 -14.56
C THR A 28 2.72 20.30 -13.33
N ALA A 29 2.60 21.63 -13.37
CA ALA A 29 1.76 22.38 -12.45
C ALA A 29 0.30 22.25 -12.89
N ALA A 30 -0.44 21.29 -12.32
CA ALA A 30 -1.89 21.28 -12.39
C ALA A 30 -2.43 22.11 -11.22
N ALA A 31 -2.77 23.37 -11.50
CA ALA A 31 -3.47 24.26 -10.58
C ALA A 31 -4.90 23.77 -10.39
N ALA A 32 -5.16 23.02 -9.32
CA ALA A 32 -6.52 22.72 -8.87
C ALA A 32 -7.14 24.01 -8.31
N ARG A 33 -8.09 24.58 -9.07
CA ARG A 33 -8.91 25.72 -8.65
C ARG A 33 -9.85 25.28 -7.52
N LEU A 34 -9.69 25.88 -6.34
CA LEU A 34 -10.59 25.70 -5.20
C LEU A 34 -11.96 26.32 -5.51
N ARG A 35 -13.03 25.54 -5.37
CA ARG A 35 -14.42 26.04 -5.34
C ARG A 35 -14.79 26.42 -3.91
N PRO A 36 -15.49 27.56 -3.68
CA PRO A 36 -15.95 27.93 -2.34
C PRO A 36 -17.12 27.05 -1.90
N LEU A 37 -17.08 26.61 -0.63
CA LEU A 37 -18.16 25.91 0.05
C LEU A 37 -19.31 26.88 0.35
N ARG A 38 -20.52 26.53 -0.09
CA ARG A 38 -21.76 27.25 0.21
C ARG A 38 -22.29 26.76 1.56
N MET A 39 -22.32 27.65 2.55
CA MET A 39 -22.96 27.36 3.84
C MET A 39 -24.49 27.47 3.67
N SER A 40 -25.21 26.41 4.03
CA SER A 40 -26.67 26.42 4.14
C SER A 40 -27.05 26.30 5.61
N ALA A 41 -27.79 27.28 6.10
CA ALA A 41 -28.47 27.25 7.39
C ALA A 41 -29.69 26.33 7.30
N SER A 42 -29.97 25.60 8.38
CA SER A 42 -31.21 24.83 8.52
C SER A 42 -31.74 25.02 9.95
N ASN A 43 -32.92 25.64 10.05
CA ASN A 43 -33.72 25.71 11.27
C ASN A 43 -34.37 24.35 11.52
N HIS A 44 -34.39 23.91 12.79
CA HIS A 44 -35.40 22.96 13.24
C HIS A 44 -35.89 23.30 14.65
N SER A 45 -37.20 23.54 14.72
CA SER A 45 -38.02 23.66 15.92
C SER A 45 -38.43 22.27 16.42
N GLY A 46 -38.69 22.15 17.73
CA GLY A 46 -39.83 21.36 18.22
C GLY A 46 -39.53 20.06 18.97
N ALA A 47 -39.95 20.06 20.23
CA ALA A 47 -39.95 19.04 21.28
C ALA A 47 -40.53 17.64 20.93
N GLY A 48 -40.07 16.62 21.68
CA GLY A 48 -40.73 15.33 21.82
C GLY A 48 -40.05 14.46 22.88
N ALA A 49 -40.79 14.10 23.94
CA ALA A 49 -40.31 13.32 25.09
C ALA A 49 -39.99 11.85 24.73
N SER A 50 -38.92 11.30 25.29
CA SER A 50 -38.44 9.93 25.04
C SER A 50 -38.75 9.01 26.21
N SER A 51 -39.51 7.93 25.96
CA SER A 51 -39.66 6.80 26.88
C SER A 51 -38.43 5.87 26.82
N PRO A 52 -38.07 5.15 27.90
CA PRO A 52 -36.88 4.30 27.91
C PRO A 52 -37.12 3.00 27.13
N SER A 53 -36.26 2.74 26.14
CA SER A 53 -36.23 1.53 25.31
C SER A 53 -35.54 0.36 26.02
N ALA A 54 -36.05 -0.85 25.78
CA ALA A 54 -35.48 -2.10 26.29
C ALA A 54 -34.06 -2.36 25.72
N PRO A 55 -33.19 -3.10 26.45
CA PRO A 55 -31.82 -3.37 26.02
C PRO A 55 -31.79 -4.23 24.74
N SER A 56 -30.99 -3.79 23.77
CA SER A 56 -30.79 -4.47 22.49
C SER A 56 -30.05 -5.80 22.68
N PRO A 57 -30.35 -6.85 21.88
CA PRO A 57 -29.60 -8.09 21.91
C PRO A 57 -28.13 -7.86 21.50
N PRO A 58 -27.19 -8.71 21.99
CA PRO A 58 -25.78 -8.59 21.64
C PRO A 58 -25.58 -8.72 20.12
N PRO A 59 -24.60 -8.00 19.53
CA PRO A 59 -24.32 -8.09 18.11
C PRO A 59 -23.88 -9.51 17.74
N ALA A 60 -24.45 -10.06 16.67
CA ALA A 60 -24.05 -11.33 16.11
C ALA A 60 -22.53 -11.33 15.79
N PRO A 61 -21.84 -12.48 15.89
CA PRO A 61 -20.43 -12.57 15.55
C PRO A 61 -20.20 -12.07 14.13
N ALA A 62 -19.20 -11.21 13.96
CA ALA A 62 -18.88 -10.60 12.68
C ALA A 62 -18.50 -11.70 11.68
N VAL A 63 -19.41 -11.99 10.74
CA VAL A 63 -19.15 -12.91 9.64
C VAL A 63 -18.00 -12.32 8.82
N PRO A 64 -16.91 -13.07 8.56
CA PRO A 64 -15.83 -12.62 7.70
C PRO A 64 -16.42 -12.16 6.36
N LYS A 65 -16.05 -10.97 5.88
CA LYS A 65 -16.48 -10.49 4.57
C LYS A 65 -15.37 -10.79 3.56
N SER A 66 -15.73 -11.42 2.45
CA SER A 66 -14.80 -11.58 1.33
C SER A 66 -14.40 -10.20 0.79
N ARG A 67 -13.12 -9.99 0.47
CA ARG A 67 -12.68 -8.79 -0.25
C ARG A 67 -12.95 -8.86 -1.77
N ILE A 68 -13.48 -9.98 -2.27
CA ILE A 68 -13.72 -10.24 -3.70
C ILE A 68 -15.23 -10.46 -3.90
N PRO A 69 -16.08 -9.41 -3.91
CA PRO A 69 -17.54 -9.56 -3.94
C PRO A 69 -18.10 -10.12 -5.26
N PHE A 70 -17.34 -10.00 -6.37
CA PHE A 70 -17.73 -10.45 -7.70
C PHE A 70 -16.60 -11.24 -8.37
N CYS A 71 -16.96 -12.23 -9.18
CA CYS A 71 -16.04 -13.09 -9.91
C CYS A 71 -15.39 -12.33 -11.07
N PRO A 72 -14.05 -12.18 -11.11
CA PRO A 72 -13.37 -11.52 -12.23
C PRO A 72 -13.55 -12.23 -13.58
N ALA A 73 -13.89 -13.51 -13.59
CA ALA A 73 -14.03 -14.29 -14.83
C ALA A 73 -15.41 -14.16 -15.49
N CYS A 74 -16.48 -13.94 -14.71
CA CYS A 74 -17.86 -13.94 -15.24
C CYS A 74 -18.78 -12.86 -14.66
N GLY A 75 -18.31 -12.02 -13.74
CA GLY A 75 -19.08 -10.94 -13.12
C GLY A 75 -20.11 -11.37 -12.07
N SER A 76 -20.36 -12.67 -11.89
CA SER A 76 -21.33 -13.16 -10.90
C SER A 76 -20.86 -12.96 -9.46
N PRO A 77 -21.76 -12.84 -8.47
CA PRO A 77 -21.40 -12.72 -7.06
C PRO A 77 -20.54 -13.90 -6.56
N THR A 78 -19.74 -13.66 -5.53
CA THR A 78 -19.04 -14.72 -4.79
C THR A 78 -19.69 -14.96 -3.43
N LYS A 79 -19.48 -16.15 -2.87
CA LYS A 79 -19.79 -16.50 -1.49
C LYS A 79 -18.52 -16.99 -0.79
N LEU A 80 -18.39 -16.71 0.50
CA LEU A 80 -17.36 -17.39 1.28
C LEU A 80 -17.80 -18.82 1.56
N ALA A 81 -16.96 -19.78 1.18
CA ALA A 81 -17.11 -21.19 1.48
C ALA A 81 -15.72 -21.82 1.62
N VAL A 82 -15.64 -22.99 2.26
CA VAL A 82 -14.45 -23.84 2.20
C VAL A 82 -14.64 -24.76 0.98
N PRO A 83 -13.86 -24.60 -0.11
CA PRO A 83 -13.92 -25.52 -1.25
C PRO A 83 -13.50 -26.93 -0.85
N ASP A 84 -13.94 -27.95 -1.61
CA ASP A 84 -13.53 -29.33 -1.38
C ASP A 84 -12.00 -29.47 -1.45
N GLY A 85 -11.41 -30.03 -0.39
CA GLY A 85 -9.96 -30.21 -0.27
C GLY A 85 -9.18 -28.98 0.20
N ASP A 86 -9.84 -27.86 0.52
CA ASP A 86 -9.22 -26.69 1.17
C ASP A 86 -9.57 -26.69 2.68
N GLU A 87 -8.77 -26.00 3.48
CA GLU A 87 -9.04 -25.81 4.92
C GLU A 87 -9.53 -24.39 5.23
N LYS A 88 -9.32 -23.46 4.30
CA LYS A 88 -9.57 -22.03 4.49
C LYS A 88 -10.82 -21.60 3.74
N MET A 89 -11.54 -20.65 4.32
CA MET A 89 -12.63 -19.95 3.64
C MET A 89 -12.08 -19.16 2.46
N ARG A 90 -12.67 -19.35 1.29
CA ARG A 90 -12.32 -18.68 0.03
C ARG A 90 -13.54 -18.02 -0.59
N ALA A 91 -13.32 -17.04 -1.45
CA ALA A 91 -14.37 -16.49 -2.28
C ALA A 91 -14.64 -17.45 -3.44
N VAL A 92 -15.81 -18.08 -3.45
CA VAL A 92 -16.23 -19.03 -4.49
C VAL A 92 -17.35 -18.40 -5.32
N CYS A 93 -17.19 -18.35 -6.64
CA CYS A 93 -18.21 -17.84 -7.53
C CYS A 93 -19.49 -18.70 -7.46
N SER A 94 -20.65 -18.06 -7.29
CA SER A 94 -21.94 -18.76 -7.22
C SER A 94 -22.42 -19.33 -8.54
N SER A 95 -21.85 -18.88 -9.67
CA SER A 95 -22.26 -19.25 -11.02
C SER A 95 -21.31 -20.26 -11.65
N CYS A 96 -20.02 -19.92 -11.80
CA CYS A 96 -19.04 -20.78 -12.47
C CYS A 96 -18.23 -21.69 -11.53
N GLY A 97 -18.47 -21.62 -10.22
CA GLY A 97 -17.78 -22.45 -9.22
C GLY A 97 -16.30 -22.13 -8.99
N ARG A 98 -15.74 -21.12 -9.66
CA ARG A 98 -14.32 -20.77 -9.54
C ARG A 98 -13.98 -20.26 -8.14
N VAL A 99 -12.88 -20.77 -7.60
CA VAL A 99 -12.28 -20.33 -6.33
C VAL A 99 -11.34 -19.16 -6.57
N HIS A 100 -11.45 -18.11 -5.77
CA HIS A 100 -10.60 -16.94 -5.83
C HIS A 100 -9.74 -16.83 -4.57
N TYR A 101 -8.44 -16.65 -4.79
CA TYR A 101 -7.43 -16.53 -3.75
C TYR A 101 -7.08 -15.06 -3.52
N GLU A 102 -7.01 -14.67 -2.26
CA GLU A 102 -6.41 -13.41 -1.83
C GLU A 102 -4.93 -13.67 -1.58
N ASN A 103 -4.07 -13.14 -2.46
CA ASN A 103 -2.62 -13.32 -2.37
C ASN A 103 -1.98 -12.07 -1.75
N PRO A 104 -0.90 -12.22 -0.97
CA PRO A 104 -0.14 -11.08 -0.49
C PRO A 104 0.48 -10.31 -1.67
N LYS A 105 0.58 -8.99 -1.53
CA LYS A 105 1.32 -8.14 -2.46
C LYS A 105 2.75 -8.02 -1.98
N MET A 106 3.70 -8.25 -2.89
CA MET A 106 5.13 -8.07 -2.60
C MET A 106 5.50 -6.61 -2.81
N VAL A 107 6.21 -6.04 -1.82
CA VAL A 107 6.82 -4.71 -1.90
C VAL A 107 8.33 -4.90 -1.84
N VAL A 108 9.04 -4.25 -2.75
CA VAL A 108 10.50 -4.29 -2.87
C VAL A 108 11.07 -2.88 -2.85
N GLY A 109 12.32 -2.75 -2.40
CA GLY A 109 12.98 -1.46 -2.27
C GLY A 109 14.44 -1.58 -1.89
N CYS A 110 15.15 -0.44 -1.88
CA CYS A 110 16.58 -0.41 -1.64
C CYS A 110 16.95 0.38 -0.39
N LEU A 111 17.81 -0.20 0.43
CA LEU A 111 18.68 0.55 1.34
C LEU A 111 19.94 0.92 0.56
N VAL A 112 20.04 2.18 0.13
CA VAL A 112 21.18 2.64 -0.70
C VAL A 112 22.18 3.40 0.16
N GLU A 113 23.42 2.93 0.17
CA GLU A 113 24.56 3.59 0.83
C GLU A 113 25.44 4.32 -0.19
N HIS A 114 25.88 5.53 0.17
CA HIS A 114 26.86 6.32 -0.57
C HIS A 114 27.62 7.26 0.37
N ASP A 115 28.95 7.22 0.39
CA ASP A 115 29.83 8.04 1.24
C ASP A 115 29.43 8.05 2.73
N ASN A 116 29.17 6.86 3.30
CA ASN A 116 28.64 6.69 4.66
C ASN A 116 27.33 7.46 4.88
N LYS A 117 26.46 7.54 3.86
CA LYS A 117 25.14 8.12 3.97
C LYS A 117 24.09 7.22 3.34
N VAL A 118 22.86 7.32 3.83
CA VAL A 118 21.72 6.56 3.32
C VAL A 118 20.79 7.46 2.52
N LEU A 119 20.36 6.96 1.36
CA LEU A 119 19.36 7.61 0.50
C LEU A 119 17.96 7.48 1.09
N LEU A 120 17.27 8.60 1.27
CA LEU A 120 15.86 8.63 1.64
C LEU A 120 15.01 9.51 0.73
N CYS A 121 13.79 9.04 0.50
CA CYS A 121 12.70 9.73 -0.19
C CYS A 121 11.78 10.40 0.84
N ARG A 122 11.27 11.60 0.54
CA ARG A 122 10.26 12.27 1.38
C ARG A 122 8.91 12.09 0.72
N ARG A 123 7.97 11.47 1.42
CA ARG A 123 6.64 11.13 0.90
C ARG A 123 5.85 12.39 0.53
N LYS A 124 5.19 12.37 -0.63
CA LYS A 124 4.35 13.47 -1.14
C LYS A 124 2.85 13.16 -1.13
N ILE A 125 2.46 12.01 -0.60
CA ILE A 125 1.06 11.57 -0.52
C ILE A 125 0.81 10.94 0.85
N GLU A 126 -0.44 10.98 1.28
CA GLU A 126 -0.89 10.21 2.45
C GLU A 126 -1.02 8.71 2.12
N PRO A 127 -0.91 7.81 3.12
CA PRO A 127 -0.56 8.09 4.52
C PRO A 127 0.93 8.49 4.68
N ALA A 128 1.24 9.14 5.81
CA ALA A 128 2.59 9.53 6.20
C ALA A 128 3.23 10.59 5.30
N TYR A 129 2.43 11.56 4.85
CA TYR A 129 2.92 12.71 4.10
C TYR A 129 4.06 13.41 4.84
N GLY A 130 5.13 13.78 4.12
CA GLY A 130 6.25 14.52 4.69
C GLY A 130 7.26 13.69 5.50
N LEU A 131 6.92 12.44 5.85
CA LEU A 131 7.88 11.52 6.48
C LEU A 131 8.89 10.96 5.47
N TRP A 132 10.02 10.51 5.99
CA TRP A 132 11.08 9.90 5.21
C TRP A 132 10.87 8.39 5.07
N THR A 133 11.23 7.85 3.91
CA THR A 133 11.13 6.42 3.61
C THR A 133 12.26 5.99 2.67
N LEU A 134 12.52 4.69 2.60
CA LEU A 134 13.39 4.10 1.57
C LEU A 134 12.64 4.10 0.24
N PRO A 135 13.33 4.20 -0.91
CA PRO A 135 12.70 3.98 -2.20
C PRO A 135 12.15 2.56 -2.26
N ALA A 136 10.84 2.42 -2.46
CA ALA A 136 10.16 1.13 -2.46
C ALA A 136 8.78 1.20 -3.13
N GLY A 137 8.40 0.12 -3.80
CA GLY A 137 7.10 -0.03 -4.44
C GLY A 137 6.74 -1.49 -4.70
N TYR A 138 5.66 -1.71 -5.45
CA TYR A 138 5.15 -3.06 -5.70
C TYR A 138 6.05 -3.81 -6.68
N LEU A 139 6.24 -5.11 -6.42
CA LEU A 139 6.84 -6.00 -7.39
C LEU A 139 5.85 -6.25 -8.53
N GLU A 140 6.30 -6.03 -9.76
CA GLU A 140 5.57 -6.30 -10.98
C GLU A 140 5.78 -7.74 -11.48
N VAL A 141 4.88 -8.20 -12.35
CA VAL A 141 4.99 -9.54 -12.94
C VAL A 141 6.12 -9.54 -13.97
N GLY A 142 7.04 -10.48 -13.84
CA GLY A 142 8.15 -10.68 -14.77
C GLY A 142 9.48 -10.07 -14.32
N GLU A 143 9.52 -9.42 -13.16
CA GLU A 143 10.77 -8.95 -12.53
C GLU A 143 11.16 -9.82 -11.33
N SER A 144 12.47 -9.92 -11.10
CA SER A 144 13.04 -10.34 -9.83
C SER A 144 12.94 -9.22 -8.79
N ALA A 145 13.07 -9.58 -7.50
CA ALA A 145 13.07 -8.59 -6.43
C ALA A 145 14.17 -7.52 -6.56
N ALA A 146 15.33 -7.90 -7.11
CA ALA A 146 16.44 -6.99 -7.36
C ALA A 146 16.11 -5.99 -8.49
N GLU A 147 15.52 -6.48 -9.59
CA GLU A 147 15.11 -5.63 -10.71
C GLU A 147 14.04 -4.62 -10.29
N GLY A 148 13.00 -5.08 -9.58
CA GLY A 148 11.95 -4.20 -9.06
C GLY A 148 12.49 -3.16 -8.06
N ALA A 149 13.36 -3.56 -7.13
CA ALA A 149 13.97 -2.63 -6.19
C ALA A 149 14.83 -1.56 -6.90
N SER A 150 15.56 -1.95 -7.95
CA SER A 150 16.33 -1.01 -8.78
C SER A 150 15.43 -0.06 -9.57
N ARG A 151 14.35 -0.58 -10.18
CA ARG A 151 13.34 0.20 -10.92
C ARG A 151 12.70 1.25 -10.02
N GLU A 152 12.18 0.85 -8.86
CA GLU A 152 11.56 1.77 -7.89
C GLU A 152 12.53 2.85 -7.40
N THR A 153 13.80 2.47 -7.18
CA THR A 153 14.85 3.44 -6.79
C THR A 153 15.13 4.47 -7.88
N LEU A 154 15.12 4.05 -9.14
CA LEU A 154 15.26 4.96 -10.27
C LEU A 154 14.04 5.89 -10.38
N GLU A 155 12.82 5.37 -10.25
CA GLU A 155 11.57 6.14 -10.39
C GLU A 155 11.39 7.19 -9.28
N GLU A 156 11.62 6.81 -8.02
CA GLU A 156 11.37 7.70 -6.88
C GLU A 156 12.51 8.67 -6.59
N ALA A 157 13.75 8.23 -6.81
CA ALA A 157 14.95 8.96 -6.41
C ALA A 157 15.85 9.41 -7.56
N CYS A 158 15.55 9.03 -8.81
CA CYS A 158 16.41 9.25 -9.97
C CYS A 158 17.85 8.73 -9.75
N ALA A 159 17.97 7.63 -9.01
CA ALA A 159 19.23 7.05 -8.59
C ALA A 159 19.46 5.71 -9.28
N ASP A 160 20.63 5.57 -9.89
CA ASP A 160 21.10 4.31 -10.48
C ASP A 160 21.91 3.54 -9.43
N VAL A 161 21.61 2.26 -9.23
CA VAL A 161 22.10 1.48 -8.10
C VAL A 161 22.60 0.10 -8.50
N GLU A 162 23.64 -0.35 -7.82
CA GLU A 162 24.11 -1.72 -7.87
C GLU A 162 23.51 -2.48 -6.68
N ILE A 163 22.73 -3.53 -6.97
CA ILE A 163 22.18 -4.40 -5.94
C ILE A 163 23.28 -5.36 -5.47
N VAL A 164 23.69 -5.22 -4.21
CA VAL A 164 24.75 -6.04 -3.62
C VAL A 164 24.21 -7.36 -3.07
N SER A 165 23.15 -7.30 -2.25
CA SER A 165 22.55 -8.48 -1.64
C SER A 165 21.18 -8.16 -1.02
N PRO A 166 20.34 -9.18 -0.74
CA PRO A 166 19.19 -9.02 0.14
C PRO A 166 19.61 -8.51 1.52
N PHE A 167 18.82 -7.59 2.09
CA PHE A 167 19.09 -7.01 3.42
C PHE A 167 18.10 -7.49 4.49
N ALA A 168 16.80 -7.40 4.22
CA ALA A 168 15.75 -7.81 5.14
C ALA A 168 14.51 -8.29 4.38
N GLN A 169 13.82 -9.29 4.95
CA GLN A 169 12.48 -9.70 4.57
C GLN A 169 11.55 -9.48 5.77
N LEU A 170 10.43 -8.80 5.54
CA LEU A 170 9.48 -8.45 6.59
C LEU A 170 8.08 -8.92 6.18
N ASP A 171 7.47 -9.74 7.04
CA ASP A 171 6.11 -10.22 6.83
C ASP A 171 5.12 -9.29 7.53
N ILE A 172 4.21 -8.67 6.75
CA ILE A 172 3.19 -7.75 7.27
C ILE A 172 1.79 -8.37 7.03
N PRO A 173 1.37 -9.36 7.84
CA PRO A 173 0.25 -10.24 7.52
C PRO A 173 -1.14 -9.57 7.57
N LEU A 174 -1.26 -8.44 8.26
CA LEU A 174 -2.55 -7.79 8.55
C LEU A 174 -2.78 -6.49 7.76
N ILE A 175 -1.81 -6.06 6.96
CA ILE A 175 -1.90 -4.84 6.15
C ILE A 175 -1.80 -5.28 4.68
N GLY A 176 -2.94 -5.26 4.00
CA GLY A 176 -3.04 -5.52 2.56
C GLY A 176 -3.92 -4.45 1.93
N GLN A 177 -3.37 -3.74 0.94
CA GLN A 177 -4.14 -2.84 0.06
C GLN A 177 -4.95 -3.65 -0.94
#